data_AF-A0A8J8ATT9-F1
#
_entry.id   AF-A0A8J8ATT9-F1
#
_cell.length_a   1.000
_cell.length_b   1.000
_cell.length_c   1.000
_cell.angle_alpha   90.00
_cell.angle_beta   90.00
_cell.angle_gamma   90.00
#
_symmetry.space_group_name_H-M   'P 1'
#
loop_
_entity.id
_entity.type
_entity.pdbx_description
1 polymer ?
#
loop_
_entity_poly.entity_id
_entity_poly.type
_entity_poly.pdbx_seq_one_letter_code
_entity_poly.pdbx_strand_id
1 'polypeptide(L)' 'QEQLGHEIPPDVALARGDLIFWKGHVALIVDDAQLIHANGHSMSVAYEDTATCIARVTLQGGGPVTHRRRL' A
#
# COMPACT_ATOMS: atom_id res chain seq x y z
N GLN A 1 -3.06 -20.91 -7.61
CA GLN A 1 -2.52 -19.66 -7.06
C GLN A 1 -3.07 -19.55 -5.65
N GLU A 2 -2.22 -19.65 -4.62
CA GLU A 2 -2.68 -19.45 -3.23
C GLU A 2 -2.95 -17.96 -3.00
N GLN A 3 -3.98 -17.65 -2.21
CA GLN A 3 -4.36 -16.28 -1.89
C GLN A 3 -4.00 -15.96 -0.44
N LEU A 4 -3.44 -14.77 -0.22
CA LEU A 4 -3.10 -14.26 1.11
C LEU A 4 -4.15 -13.23 1.56
N GLY A 5 -4.75 -13.46 2.72
CA GLY A 5 -5.76 -12.57 3.31
C GLY A 5 -7.06 -12.47 2.51
N HIS A 6 -8.00 -11.67 3.02
CA HIS A 6 -9.26 -11.36 2.37
C HIS A 6 -9.23 -9.99 1.69
N GLU A 7 -9.95 -9.84 0.58
CA GLU A 7 -10.02 -8.58 -0.15
C GLU A 7 -10.80 -7.51 0.63
N ILE A 8 -10.28 -6.29 0.61
CA ILE A 8 -10.88 -5.14 1.25
C ILE A 8 -11.48 -4.23 0.17
N PRO A 9 -12.79 -3.96 0.20
CA PRO A 9 -13.42 -3.01 -0.71
C PRO A 9 -12.82 -1.60 -0.63
N PRO A 10 -12.79 -0.82 -1.73
CA PRO A 10 -12.17 0.51 -1.75
C PRO A 10 -12.82 1.54 -0.80
N ASP A 11 -14.08 1.35 -0.46
CA ASP A 11 -14.90 2.17 0.44
C ASP A 11 -14.69 1.84 1.93
N VAL A 12 -14.04 0.71 2.24
CA VAL A 12 -13.67 0.35 3.60
C VAL A 12 -12.38 1.06 3.98
N ALA A 13 -12.39 1.70 5.16
CA ALA A 13 -11.22 2.36 5.71
C ALA A 13 -10.09 1.36 5.95
N LEU A 14 -8.87 1.80 5.63
CA LEU A 14 -7.66 1.05 5.91
C LEU A 14 -7.44 0.94 7.42
N ALA A 15 -6.88 -0.18 7.85
CA ALA A 15 -6.48 -0.42 9.23
C ALA A 15 -5.09 -1.03 9.28
N ARG A 16 -4.46 -0.92 10.45
CA ARG A 16 -3.18 -1.57 10.74
C ARG A 16 -3.23 -3.06 10.38
N GLY A 17 -2.25 -3.51 9.60
CA GLY A 17 -2.17 -4.88 9.09
C GLY A 17 -2.64 -5.03 7.64
N ASP A 18 -3.26 -4.01 7.06
CA ASP A 18 -3.68 -4.05 5.65
C ASP A 18 -2.50 -3.97 4.70
N LEU A 19 -2.60 -4.71 3.60
CA LEU A 19 -1.66 -4.69 2.50
C LEU A 19 -2.26 -3.94 1.32
N ILE A 20 -1.51 -2.97 0.79
CA ILE A 20 -1.83 -2.23 -0.43
C ILE A 20 -0.90 -2.69 -1.54
N PHE A 21 -1.48 -3.07 -2.68
CA PHE A 21 -0.74 -3.56 -3.83
C PHE A 21 -0.77 -2.59 -5.00
N TRP A 22 0.35 -2.51 -5.70
CA TRP A 22 0.47 -1.97 -7.06
C TRP A 22 1.06 -3.06 -7.96
N LYS A 23 1.16 -2.81 -9.26
CA LYS A 23 1.84 -3.74 -10.17
C LYS A 23 3.31 -3.87 -9.77
N GLY A 24 3.68 -5.02 -9.21
CA GLY A 24 5.05 -5.33 -8.80
C GLY A 24 5.51 -4.68 -7.49
N HIS A 25 4.61 -4.06 -6.72
CA HIS A 25 4.95 -3.41 -5.46
C HIS A 25 3.89 -3.64 -4.37
N VAL A 26 4.29 -3.54 -3.10
CA VAL A 26 3.41 -3.71 -1.94
C VAL A 26 3.83 -2.82 -0.78
N ALA A 27 2.86 -2.38 0.01
CA ALA A 27 3.06 -1.69 1.29
C ALA A 27 2.16 -2.27 2.38
N LEU A 28 2.59 -2.13 3.63
CA LEU A 28 1.85 -2.54 4.83
C LEU A 28 1.38 -1.29 5.59
N ILE A 29 0.09 -1.22 5.90
CA ILE A 29 -0.48 -0.18 6.77
C ILE A 29 -0.10 -0.46 8.21
N VAL A 30 0.46 0.54 8.89
CA VAL A 30 0.97 0.40 10.26
C VAL A 30 0.11 1.13 11.29
N ASP A 31 -0.65 2.13 10.86
CA ASP A 31 -1.64 2.88 11.64
C ASP A 31 -2.64 3.60 10.70
N ASP A 32 -3.43 4.52 11.24
CA ASP A 32 -4.51 5.20 10.52
C ASP A 32 -4.03 6.11 9.38
N ALA A 33 -2.76 6.53 9.39
CA ALA A 33 -2.20 7.47 8.42
C ALA A 33 -0.95 6.94 7.72
N GLN A 34 -0.19 6.03 8.33
CA GLN A 34 1.11 5.62 7.82
C GLN A 34 1.13 4.20 7.23
N LEU A 35 1.98 4.05 6.23
CA LEU A 35 2.40 2.77 5.68
C LEU A 35 3.90 2.59 5.84
N ILE A 36 4.36 1.34 5.80
CA ILE A 36 5.77 0.99 5.67
C ILE A 36 5.96 0.18 4.38
N HIS A 37 7.02 0.50 3.65
CA HIS A 37 7.44 -0.31 2.50
C HIS A 37 8.93 -0.11 2.18
N ALA A 38 9.50 -1.05 1.44
CA ALA A 38 10.74 -0.80 0.70
C ALA A 38 10.40 0.07 -0.50
N ASN A 39 11.13 1.14 -0.78
CA ASN A 39 10.81 2.02 -1.90
C ASN A 39 12.04 2.32 -2.77
N GLY A 40 11.78 2.55 -4.06
CA GLY A 40 12.81 2.96 -5.02
C GLY A 40 13.10 4.46 -5.04
N HIS A 41 12.40 5.26 -4.22
CA HIS A 41 12.56 6.72 -4.17
C HIS A 41 13.80 7.11 -3.34
N SER A 42 13.91 6.57 -2.13
CA SER A 42 15.05 6.74 -1.23
C SER A 42 15.97 5.50 -1.20
N MET A 43 15.62 4.43 -1.91
CA MET A 43 16.32 3.14 -1.88
C MET A 43 16.44 2.57 -0.46
N SER A 44 15.39 2.75 0.35
CA SER A 44 15.35 2.32 1.75
C SER A 44 13.98 1.76 2.12
N VAL A 45 13.88 1.18 3.32
CA VAL A 45 12.59 0.93 3.98
C VAL A 45 12.20 2.19 4.74
N ALA A 46 11.00 2.70 4.52
CA ALA A 46 10.54 3.94 5.13
C ALA A 46 9.08 3.87 5.54
N TYR A 47 8.74 4.64 6.58
CA TYR A 47 7.37 5.01 6.89
C TYR A 47 6.98 6.23 6.08
N GLU A 48 5.81 6.20 5.44
CA GLU A 48 5.27 7.32 4.67
C GLU A 48 3.80 7.52 5.00
N ASP A 49 3.34 8.77 4.88
CA ASP A 49 1.91 9.07 4.87
C ASP A 49 1.24 8.35 3.68
N THR A 50 0.15 7.63 3.98
CA THR A 50 -0.50 6.70 3.06
C THR A 50 -1.07 7.43 1.85
N ALA A 51 -1.78 8.54 2.08
CA ALA A 51 -2.38 9.32 1.00
C ALA A 51 -1.31 9.94 0.10
N THR A 52 -0.28 10.52 0.70
CA THR A 52 0.86 11.13 0.00
C THR A 52 1.63 10.11 -0.82
N CYS A 53 1.92 8.93 -0.25
CA CYS A 53 2.59 7.84 -0.96
C CYS A 53 1.76 7.35 -2.16
N ILE A 54 0.46 7.09 -1.99
CA ILE A 54 -0.42 6.66 -3.09
C ILE A 54 -0.43 7.71 -4.21
N ALA A 55 -0.56 8.99 -3.87
CA ALA A 55 -0.56 10.08 -4.84
C ALA A 55 0.78 10.15 -5.59
N ARG A 56 1.92 10.07 -4.87
CA ARG A 56 3.26 10.08 -5.44
C ARG A 56 3.49 8.91 -6.40
N VAL A 57 3.14 7.68 -6.00
CA VAL A 57 3.29 6.47 -6.84
C VAL A 57 2.45 6.59 -8.12
N THR A 58 1.23 7.10 -8.00
CA THR A 58 0.35 7.34 -9.16
C THR A 58 0.98 8.33 -10.14
N LEU A 59 1.49 9.46 -9.65
CA LEU A 59 2.13 10.50 -10.46
C LEU A 59 3.43 10.06 -11.11
N GLN A 60 4.19 9.16 -10.47
CA GLN A 60 5.47 8.65 -10.98
C GLN A 60 5.34 7.45 -11.92
N GLY A 61 4.11 7.09 -12.33
CA GLY A 61 3.86 6.02 -13.31
C GLY A 61 3.78 4.61 -12.70
N GLY A 62 3.77 4.47 -11.37
CA GLY A 62 3.50 3.19 -10.70
C GLY A 62 2.04 2.72 -10.81
N GLY A 63 1.15 3.63 -11.23
CA GLY A 63 -0.27 3.36 -11.47
C GLY A 63 -1.11 3.37 -10.18
N PRO A 64 -2.42 3.07 -10.30
CA PRO A 64 -3.31 3.03 -9.15
C PRO A 64 -3.05 1.81 -8.28
N VAL A 65 -3.56 1.85 -7.04
CA VAL A 65 -3.68 0.67 -6.19
C VAL A 65 -4.52 -0.39 -6.90
N THR A 66 -4.00 -1.62 -7.00
CA THR A 66 -4.66 -2.74 -7.70
C THR A 66 -5.47 -3.60 -6.77
N HIS A 67 -4.97 -3.84 -5.55
CA HIS A 67 -5.66 -4.65 -4.53
C HIS A 67 -5.40 -4.11 -3.13
N ARG A 68 -6.36 -4.36 -2.23
CA ARG A 68 -6.23 -4.18 -0.78
C ARG A 68 -6.57 -5.50 -0.11
N ARG A 69 -5.73 -5.97 0.82
CA ARG A 69 -5.92 -7.26 1.51
C ARG A 69 -5.71 -7.12 3.01
N ARG A 70 -6.50 -7.81 3.82
CA ARG A 70 -6.34 -7.91 5.28
C ARG A 70 -6.11 -9.36 5.69
N LEU A 71 -5.11 -9.57 6.56
CA LEU A 71 -4.81 -10.85 7.17
C LEU A 71 -5.79 -11.16 8.31
#